data_AF-A0A9Q0RHQ5-F1
#
_entry.id   AF-A0A9Q0RHQ5-F1
#
_cell.length_a   1.000
_cell.length_b   1.000
_cell.length_c   1.000
_cell.angle_alpha   90.00
_cell.angle_beta   90.00
_cell.angle_gamma   90.00
#
_symmetry.space_group_name_H-M   'P 1'
#
loop_
_entity.id
_entity.type
_entity.pdbx_description
1 polymer ?
#
loop_
_entity_poly.entity_id
_entity_poly.type
_entity_poly.pdbx_seq_one_letter_code
_entity_poly.pdbx_strand_id
1 'polypeptide(L)'
;MDSDQNFKKIVLNLPFNEHLKKENTNALIQIPTDIFGQIPKLIAKESITNIIPFLLRSDAQDIIQRIQTNKTEEIYLIGSSGAGKSYLLFYIATFFYHQPDWIVLYLPNLAELIKQDSSRVSQKIIQKLYYLYKEKIFSPEKGLEYDSNFWEKVWIDEKDKKNYEEKCGQLLGALIDGTLNNSRILICVDQWNALFRENEDHILNIFRGTISIPNGCFLTACSSSFDPIGDVGESGDFEAIQYNINIYSDKELEIIIREKKKINQLPQEITFEQIQNFTENIPRILFFLCHSYKNRKPSDNWEYQAGKKSISFYRSRLFHILKKITNLQKEENNKNSIRIQRENIGPTAIESIVYAYLNNDSIPFFDIWENAGILMRDKNQFKFTSQWAQKAIHSLMSPNIISYLEVLALDEDTRPRAFELFVANTFQKKSKEVILNTTDLFGNNHQQLIIKTNKFLYQNPTNISHTIQPGTFIVCSRGHSVVDFVAFSKQEQLFLIQSSISSYSNHPSKLPDLWEKSGPENSTSVLDFYLEKTGLKRPKSKNSKKLGTNQYYIYITSNPKYMKKKSSNTSFPVLLVNRQSLKFFNEDEWNKISKYFPNWEGKK
;
A
#
# COMPACT_ATOMS: atom_id res chain seq x y z
N MET A 1 -6.84 0.86 -38.07
CA MET A 1 -7.84 -0.22 -38.04
C MET A 1 -7.16 -1.60 -38.19
N ASP A 2 -5.97 -1.80 -37.59
CA ASP A 2 -5.16 -3.04 -37.74
C ASP A 2 -4.46 -3.46 -36.42
N SER A 3 -5.06 -3.17 -35.25
CA SER A 3 -4.55 -3.65 -33.95
C SER A 3 -5.31 -4.86 -33.40
N ASP A 4 -6.45 -5.25 -34.00
CA ASP A 4 -7.34 -6.28 -33.46
C ASP A 4 -7.05 -7.71 -33.95
N GLN A 5 -6.24 -7.90 -35.00
CA GLN A 5 -5.98 -9.24 -35.54
C GLN A 5 -4.91 -10.03 -34.77
N ASN A 6 -4.00 -9.38 -34.04
CA ASN A 6 -2.97 -10.05 -33.23
C ASN A 6 -3.43 -10.49 -31.83
N PHE A 7 -4.67 -10.21 -31.44
CA PHE A 7 -5.21 -10.55 -30.10
C PHE A 7 -6.22 -11.71 -30.10
N LYS A 8 -6.40 -12.42 -31.23
CA LYS A 8 -7.32 -13.56 -31.33
C LYS A 8 -6.73 -14.85 -30.73
N LYS A 9 -6.71 -14.92 -29.40
CA LYS A 9 -6.85 -16.11 -28.52
C LYS A 9 -6.36 -15.73 -27.12
N ILE A 10 -7.20 -15.05 -26.35
CA ILE A 10 -6.79 -14.51 -25.04
C ILE A 10 -6.84 -15.59 -23.95
N VAL A 11 -7.77 -16.53 -24.01
CA VAL A 11 -7.84 -17.65 -23.06
C VAL A 11 -7.33 -18.91 -23.73
N LEU A 12 -6.14 -19.32 -23.34
CA LEU A 12 -5.43 -20.46 -23.91
C LEU A 12 -5.62 -21.68 -23.00
N ASN A 13 -6.26 -22.73 -23.53
CA ASN A 13 -6.21 -24.07 -22.93
C ASN A 13 -4.96 -24.77 -23.47
N LEU A 14 -3.81 -24.28 -23.03
CA LEU A 14 -2.52 -24.82 -23.43
C LEU A 14 -2.10 -25.90 -22.43
N PRO A 15 -1.43 -26.97 -22.88
CA PRO A 15 -0.73 -27.84 -21.95
C PRO A 15 0.41 -27.05 -21.28
N PHE A 16 0.69 -27.36 -20.02
CA PHE A 16 1.59 -26.56 -19.17
C PHE A 16 2.99 -26.38 -19.77
N ASN A 17 3.50 -27.35 -20.52
CA ASN A 17 4.79 -27.24 -21.23
C ASN A 17 4.83 -26.10 -22.27
N GLU A 18 3.70 -25.70 -22.84
CA GLU A 18 3.63 -24.57 -23.78
C GLU A 18 3.63 -23.21 -23.06
N HIS A 19 3.33 -23.16 -21.76
CA HIS A 19 3.24 -21.90 -21.01
C HIS A 19 4.59 -21.17 -20.93
N LEU A 20 5.71 -21.87 -21.12
CA LEU A 20 7.04 -21.26 -21.01
C LEU A 20 7.51 -20.58 -22.31
N LYS A 21 6.75 -20.68 -23.41
CA LYS A 21 7.09 -19.96 -24.64
C LYS A 21 6.95 -18.46 -24.41
N LYS A 22 7.96 -17.68 -24.82
CA LYS A 22 7.99 -16.21 -24.68
C LYS A 22 6.82 -15.50 -25.38
N GLU A 23 6.28 -16.10 -26.44
CA GLU A 23 5.08 -15.60 -27.13
C GLU A 23 3.81 -15.66 -26.26
N ASN A 24 3.80 -16.51 -25.23
CA ASN A 24 2.68 -16.66 -24.30
C ASN A 24 2.77 -15.73 -23.08
N THR A 25 3.82 -14.91 -22.95
CA THR A 25 3.91 -13.91 -21.87
C THR A 25 2.76 -12.91 -21.99
N ASN A 26 2.04 -12.69 -20.89
CA ASN A 26 0.78 -11.94 -20.77
C ASN A 26 -0.45 -12.63 -21.36
N ALA A 27 -0.41 -13.91 -21.72
CA ALA A 27 -1.61 -14.66 -22.07
C ALA A 27 -2.48 -14.92 -20.81
N LEU A 28 -3.79 -15.05 -20.99
CA LEU A 28 -4.66 -15.62 -19.95
C LEU A 28 -4.74 -17.12 -20.16
N ILE A 29 -4.34 -17.89 -19.15
CA ILE A 29 -4.36 -19.35 -19.15
C ILE A 29 -5.39 -19.86 -18.16
N GLN A 30 -5.91 -21.05 -18.40
CA GLN A 30 -6.87 -21.69 -17.50
C GLN A 30 -6.13 -22.56 -16.47
N ILE A 31 -6.33 -22.28 -15.18
CA ILE A 31 -5.75 -23.08 -14.09
C ILE A 31 -6.86 -23.82 -13.33
N PRO A 32 -6.76 -25.15 -13.17
CA PRO A 32 -7.66 -25.90 -12.31
C PRO A 32 -7.51 -25.52 -10.83
N THR A 33 -8.62 -25.44 -10.10
CA THR A 33 -8.65 -24.98 -8.70
C THR A 33 -8.85 -26.09 -7.67
N ASP A 34 -9.25 -27.28 -8.12
CA ASP A 34 -9.57 -28.43 -7.28
C ASP A 34 -8.33 -29.23 -6.85
N ILE A 35 -7.18 -29.02 -7.51
CA ILE A 35 -5.94 -29.80 -7.33
C ILE A 35 -5.55 -29.97 -5.86
N PHE A 36 -5.39 -28.88 -5.10
CA PHE A 36 -4.86 -28.95 -3.73
C PHE A 36 -5.94 -29.02 -2.64
N GLY A 37 -7.23 -29.10 -3.01
CA GLY A 37 -8.38 -29.01 -2.10
C GLY A 37 -8.51 -27.68 -1.33
N GLN A 38 -7.53 -26.79 -1.45
CA GLN A 38 -7.46 -25.47 -0.83
C GLN A 38 -6.78 -24.51 -1.80
N ILE A 39 -7.49 -23.42 -2.11
CA ILE A 39 -6.99 -22.31 -2.92
C ILE A 39 -6.87 -21.05 -2.06
N PRO A 40 -6.00 -20.10 -2.40
CA PRO A 40 -5.96 -18.80 -1.75
C PRO A 40 -7.37 -18.20 -1.59
N LYS A 41 -7.69 -17.62 -0.43
CA LYS A 41 -9.05 -17.11 -0.11
C LYS A 41 -9.61 -16.12 -1.15
N LEU A 42 -8.73 -15.46 -1.90
CA LEU A 42 -9.10 -14.60 -3.03
C LEU A 42 -9.54 -15.38 -4.26
N ILE A 43 -8.78 -16.41 -4.61
CA ILE A 43 -9.02 -17.33 -5.72
C ILE A 43 -10.36 -18.03 -5.50
N ALA A 44 -10.63 -18.48 -4.27
CA ALA A 44 -11.92 -19.04 -3.87
C ALA A 44 -13.13 -18.11 -4.06
N LYS A 45 -12.92 -16.79 -3.98
CA LYS A 45 -13.99 -15.81 -4.20
C LYS A 45 -14.20 -15.47 -5.67
N GLU A 46 -13.26 -15.81 -6.53
CA GLU A 46 -13.36 -15.63 -7.99
C GLU A 46 -13.82 -16.90 -8.72
N SER A 47 -13.54 -18.10 -8.20
CA SER A 47 -14.00 -19.37 -8.77
C SER A 47 -15.52 -19.47 -8.73
N ILE A 48 -16.16 -19.32 -9.89
CA ILE A 48 -17.52 -19.79 -10.14
C ILE A 48 -17.48 -21.24 -10.66
N THR A 49 -16.31 -21.65 -11.16
CA THR A 49 -16.00 -22.91 -11.84
C THR A 49 -14.74 -23.53 -11.22
N ASN A 50 -14.47 -24.81 -11.50
CA ASN A 50 -13.22 -25.50 -11.11
C ASN A 50 -11.98 -24.99 -11.88
N ILE A 51 -12.11 -23.90 -12.63
CA ILE A 51 -11.07 -23.32 -13.49
C ILE A 51 -11.08 -21.81 -13.30
N ILE A 52 -9.90 -21.20 -13.18
CA ILE A 52 -9.73 -19.76 -13.07
C ILE A 52 -8.81 -19.24 -14.18
N PRO A 53 -9.16 -18.11 -14.84
CA PRO A 53 -8.25 -17.42 -15.74
C PRO A 53 -7.09 -16.79 -14.95
N PHE A 54 -5.87 -17.10 -15.34
CA PHE A 54 -4.65 -16.59 -14.75
C PHE A 54 -3.81 -15.87 -15.78
N LEU A 55 -3.32 -14.68 -15.44
CA LEU A 55 -2.41 -13.93 -16.30
C LEU A 55 -1.01 -14.50 -16.15
N LEU A 56 -0.49 -15.09 -17.23
CA LEU A 56 0.86 -15.60 -17.29
C LEU A 56 1.86 -14.45 -17.33
N ARG A 57 2.36 -14.06 -16.16
CA ARG A 57 3.35 -12.98 -16.00
C ARG A 57 4.76 -13.48 -16.35
N SER A 58 5.63 -12.57 -16.77
CA SER A 58 7.06 -12.87 -16.98
C SER A 58 7.69 -13.46 -15.72
N ASP A 59 7.37 -12.88 -14.55
CA ASP A 59 7.85 -13.36 -13.24
C ASP A 59 7.57 -14.86 -13.05
N ALA A 60 6.41 -15.35 -13.50
CA ALA A 60 6.05 -16.76 -13.38
C ALA A 60 6.94 -17.65 -14.25
N GLN A 61 7.17 -17.24 -15.49
CA GLN A 61 7.96 -17.99 -16.45
C GLN A 61 9.43 -18.03 -16.02
N ASP A 62 9.96 -16.90 -15.57
CA ASP A 62 11.33 -16.77 -15.08
C ASP A 62 11.58 -17.67 -13.85
N ILE A 63 10.66 -17.65 -12.87
CA ILE A 63 10.76 -18.51 -11.69
C ILE A 63 10.65 -19.99 -12.07
N ILE A 64 9.71 -20.38 -12.93
CA ILE A 64 9.56 -21.77 -13.36
C ILE A 64 10.82 -22.26 -14.09
N GLN A 65 11.34 -21.47 -15.03
CA GLN A 65 12.55 -21.82 -15.78
C GLN A 65 13.72 -22.02 -14.82
N ARG A 66 13.85 -21.15 -13.81
CA ARG A 66 14.91 -21.22 -12.81
C ARG A 66 14.82 -22.49 -11.96
N ILE A 67 13.62 -22.82 -11.46
CA ILE A 67 13.36 -24.04 -10.68
C ILE A 67 13.63 -25.30 -11.54
N GLN A 68 13.38 -25.25 -12.84
CA GLN A 68 13.68 -26.37 -13.73
C GLN A 68 15.21 -26.56 -13.89
N THR A 69 15.97 -25.48 -14.08
CA THR A 69 17.41 -25.53 -14.36
C THR A 69 18.27 -25.81 -13.13
N ASN A 70 17.88 -25.29 -11.96
CA ASN A 70 18.67 -25.39 -10.75
C ASN A 70 18.22 -26.58 -9.87
N LYS A 71 19.14 -27.18 -9.13
CA LYS A 71 18.86 -28.39 -8.32
C LYS A 71 18.38 -28.10 -6.91
N THR A 72 18.83 -26.99 -6.34
CA THR A 72 18.60 -26.61 -4.95
C THR A 72 18.46 -25.09 -4.87
N GLU A 73 17.24 -24.59 -4.70
CA GLU A 73 17.03 -23.15 -4.53
C GLU A 73 15.96 -22.86 -3.49
N GLU A 74 16.22 -21.82 -2.70
CA GLU A 74 15.23 -21.15 -1.88
C GLU A 74 14.86 -19.82 -2.54
N ILE A 75 13.57 -19.63 -2.82
CA ILE A 75 13.04 -18.47 -3.53
C ILE A 75 11.98 -17.80 -2.67
N TYR A 76 12.18 -16.51 -2.38
CA TYR A 76 11.27 -15.67 -1.62
C TYR A 76 10.56 -14.67 -2.53
N LEU A 77 9.25 -14.85 -2.70
CA LEU A 77 8.39 -13.88 -3.37
C LEU A 77 8.12 -12.72 -2.43
N ILE A 78 8.76 -11.58 -2.71
CA ILE A 78 8.58 -10.30 -2.01
C ILE A 78 7.83 -9.31 -2.90
N GLY A 79 7.54 -8.12 -2.39
CA GLY A 79 6.92 -7.03 -3.16
C GLY A 79 5.66 -6.47 -2.52
N SER A 80 5.06 -5.49 -3.19
CA SER A 80 4.01 -4.66 -2.60
C SER A 80 2.73 -5.44 -2.27
N SER A 81 1.93 -4.86 -1.40
CA SER A 81 0.69 -5.48 -0.94
C SER A 81 -0.35 -5.56 -2.05
N GLY A 82 -0.84 -6.79 -2.30
CA GLY A 82 -1.84 -7.02 -3.33
C GLY A 82 -1.29 -7.18 -4.75
N ALA A 83 0.04 -7.22 -4.93
CA ALA A 83 0.72 -7.43 -6.21
C ALA A 83 0.51 -8.83 -6.85
N GLY A 84 -0.13 -9.77 -6.14
CA GLY A 84 -0.47 -11.09 -6.70
C GLY A 84 0.47 -12.24 -6.31
N LYS A 85 1.36 -12.07 -5.32
CA LYS A 85 2.27 -13.12 -4.82
C LYS A 85 1.58 -14.48 -4.58
N SER A 86 0.48 -14.50 -3.82
CA SER A 86 -0.28 -15.74 -3.54
C SER A 86 -0.88 -16.37 -4.81
N TYR A 87 -1.26 -15.55 -5.80
CA TYR A 87 -1.75 -16.05 -7.10
C TYR A 87 -0.61 -16.69 -7.89
N LEU A 88 0.54 -16.02 -7.93
CA LEU A 88 1.73 -16.51 -8.60
C LEU A 88 2.24 -17.83 -7.99
N LEU A 89 2.32 -17.88 -6.66
CA LEU A 89 2.71 -19.08 -5.91
C LEU A 89 1.77 -20.26 -6.23
N PHE A 90 0.46 -20.02 -6.25
CA PHE A 90 -0.53 -21.04 -6.60
C PHE A 90 -0.33 -21.55 -8.04
N TYR A 91 -0.12 -20.66 -9.01
CA TYR A 91 0.13 -21.07 -10.38
C TYR A 91 1.40 -21.92 -10.52
N ILE A 92 2.50 -21.50 -9.90
CA ILE A 92 3.77 -22.25 -9.96
C ILE A 92 3.60 -23.63 -9.32
N ALA A 93 2.93 -23.71 -8.17
CA ALA A 93 2.60 -24.99 -7.53
C ALA A 93 1.78 -25.89 -8.46
N THR A 94 0.76 -25.35 -9.12
CA THR A 94 -0.06 -26.10 -10.09
C THR A 94 0.75 -26.53 -11.32
N PHE A 95 1.62 -25.66 -11.85
CA PHE A 95 2.48 -25.99 -12.98
C PHE A 95 3.34 -27.23 -12.68
N PHE A 96 4.01 -27.24 -11.52
CA PHE A 96 4.88 -28.34 -11.12
C PHE A 96 4.11 -29.59 -10.69
N TYR A 97 2.89 -29.46 -10.16
CA TYR A 97 2.02 -30.61 -9.87
C TYR A 97 1.77 -31.46 -11.12
N HIS A 98 1.61 -30.81 -12.28
CA HIS A 98 1.42 -31.49 -13.56
C HIS A 98 2.71 -32.04 -14.19
N GLN A 99 3.88 -31.85 -13.55
CA GLN A 99 5.13 -32.42 -14.04
C GLN A 99 5.35 -33.83 -13.48
N PRO A 100 5.69 -34.81 -14.32
CA PRO A 100 5.76 -36.22 -13.93
C PRO A 100 6.85 -36.51 -12.88
N ASP A 101 7.86 -35.65 -12.75
CA ASP A 101 8.97 -35.87 -11.82
C ASP A 101 8.91 -35.03 -10.54
N TRP A 102 7.81 -34.29 -10.30
CA TRP A 102 7.69 -33.38 -9.17
C TRP A 102 6.63 -33.77 -8.14
N ILE A 103 6.96 -33.67 -6.86
CA ILE A 103 6.04 -33.73 -5.74
C ILE A 103 5.89 -32.30 -5.22
N VAL A 104 4.66 -31.79 -5.15
CA VAL A 104 4.36 -30.42 -4.68
C VAL A 104 3.63 -30.47 -3.36
N LEU A 105 4.23 -29.87 -2.32
CA LEU A 105 3.59 -29.59 -1.04
C LEU A 105 3.18 -28.12 -1.00
N TYR A 106 1.88 -27.84 -1.14
CA TYR A 106 1.36 -26.47 -1.13
C TYR A 106 0.62 -26.12 0.17
N LEU A 107 1.09 -25.07 0.85
CA LEU A 107 0.57 -24.54 2.12
C LEU A 107 0.03 -23.10 1.91
N PRO A 108 -1.26 -22.93 1.56
CA PRO A 108 -1.83 -21.63 1.16
C PRO A 108 -2.10 -20.63 2.30
N ASN A 109 -2.02 -21.04 3.56
CA ASN A 109 -2.31 -20.16 4.69
C ASN A 109 -1.59 -20.60 5.97
N LEU A 110 -0.28 -20.36 6.02
CA LEU A 110 0.54 -20.75 7.15
C LEU A 110 0.09 -20.12 8.48
N ALA A 111 -0.38 -18.87 8.46
CA ALA A 111 -0.88 -18.18 9.64
C ALA A 111 -2.10 -18.85 10.31
N GLU A 112 -2.90 -19.61 9.54
CA GLU A 112 -4.03 -20.38 10.08
C GLU A 112 -3.60 -21.78 10.51
N LEU A 113 -2.53 -22.33 9.92
CA LEU A 113 -1.94 -23.59 10.33
C LEU A 113 -1.24 -23.46 11.69
N ILE A 114 -0.47 -22.40 11.92
CA ILE A 114 0.24 -22.14 13.20
C ILE A 114 -0.72 -22.02 14.40
N LYS A 115 -1.99 -21.66 14.17
CA LYS A 115 -2.99 -21.56 15.25
C LYS A 115 -3.53 -22.91 15.71
N GLN A 116 -3.15 -23.99 15.03
CA GLN A 116 -3.63 -25.35 15.31
C GLN A 116 -2.54 -26.13 16.03
N ASP A 117 -2.96 -27.11 16.82
CA ASP A 117 -2.07 -28.06 17.47
C ASP A 117 -1.20 -28.83 16.45
N SER A 118 0.07 -29.05 16.77
CA SER A 118 1.10 -29.63 15.88
C SER A 118 0.72 -31.00 15.33
N SER A 119 0.07 -31.85 16.13
CA SER A 119 -0.45 -33.16 15.70
C SER A 119 -1.49 -33.01 14.59
N ARG A 120 -2.39 -32.03 14.71
CA ARG A 120 -3.43 -31.74 13.70
C ARG A 120 -2.85 -31.18 12.42
N VAL A 121 -1.82 -30.34 12.51
CA VAL A 121 -1.10 -29.82 11.33
C VAL A 121 -0.40 -30.97 10.60
N SER A 122 0.30 -31.83 11.33
CA SER A 122 1.00 -33.00 10.82
C SER A 122 0.06 -33.97 10.10
N GLN A 123 -1.08 -34.29 10.73
CA GLN A 123 -2.12 -35.12 10.12
C GLN A 123 -2.61 -34.53 8.79
N LYS A 124 -2.84 -33.22 8.71
CA LYS A 124 -3.29 -32.55 7.47
C LYS A 124 -2.24 -32.60 6.36
N ILE A 125 -0.96 -32.47 6.68
CA ILE A 125 0.13 -32.55 5.69
C ILE A 125 0.21 -33.98 5.14
N ILE A 126 0.24 -34.97 6.02
CA ILE A 126 0.24 -36.41 5.67
C ILE A 126 -0.96 -36.75 4.77
N GLN A 127 -2.17 -36.37 5.17
CA GLN A 127 -3.40 -36.62 4.40
C GLN A 127 -3.35 -36.03 2.99
N LYS A 128 -2.84 -34.79 2.86
CA LYS A 128 -2.70 -34.13 1.55
C LYS A 128 -1.71 -34.85 0.66
N LEU A 129 -0.52 -35.19 1.18
CA LEU A 129 0.50 -35.89 0.40
C LEU A 129 0.02 -37.27 -0.04
N TYR A 130 -0.66 -38.00 0.85
CA TYR A 130 -1.27 -39.28 0.52
C TYR A 130 -2.27 -39.18 -0.62
N TYR A 131 -3.26 -38.28 -0.49
CA TYR A 131 -4.33 -38.14 -1.48
C TYR A 131 -3.79 -37.76 -2.86
N LEU A 132 -2.76 -36.91 -2.91
CA LEU A 132 -2.21 -36.41 -4.17
C LEU A 132 -1.18 -37.34 -4.82
N TYR A 133 -0.40 -38.08 -4.04
CA TYR A 133 0.80 -38.75 -4.55
C TYR A 133 0.96 -40.22 -4.17
N LYS A 134 -0.04 -40.88 -3.55
CA LYS A 134 0.06 -42.31 -3.18
C LYS A 134 0.58 -43.20 -4.32
N GLU A 135 0.04 -43.04 -5.52
CA GLU A 135 0.41 -43.83 -6.70
C GLU A 135 1.82 -43.48 -7.23
N LYS A 136 2.22 -42.21 -7.10
CA LYS A 136 3.48 -41.69 -7.63
C LYS A 136 4.67 -42.03 -6.75
N ILE A 137 4.48 -41.99 -5.42
CA ILE A 137 5.52 -42.26 -4.44
C ILE A 137 5.76 -43.77 -4.32
N PHE A 138 4.74 -44.61 -4.52
CA PHE A 138 4.82 -46.06 -4.23
C PHE A 138 4.41 -46.97 -5.40
N SER A 139 4.66 -46.56 -6.65
CA SER A 139 4.46 -47.45 -7.81
C SER A 139 5.36 -48.70 -7.68
N PRO A 140 4.81 -49.93 -7.75
CA PRO A 140 5.55 -51.19 -7.54
C PRO A 140 6.75 -51.36 -8.49
N GLU A 141 6.74 -50.68 -9.63
CA GLU A 141 7.73 -50.83 -10.70
C GLU A 141 9.09 -50.17 -10.39
N LYS A 142 9.17 -49.29 -9.38
CA LYS A 142 10.41 -48.53 -9.07
C LYS A 142 11.33 -49.16 -8.03
N GLY A 143 11.08 -50.40 -7.59
CA GLY A 143 12.05 -51.22 -6.84
C GLY A 143 12.51 -50.64 -5.49
N LEU A 144 11.77 -49.69 -4.93
CA LEU A 144 12.03 -49.22 -3.58
C LEU A 144 11.41 -50.23 -2.60
N GLU A 145 12.25 -51.04 -1.96
CA GLU A 145 11.94 -51.82 -0.75
C GLU A 145 11.59 -50.92 0.47
N TYR A 146 11.09 -49.71 0.23
CA TYR A 146 10.40 -48.96 1.27
C TYR A 146 9.04 -49.61 1.41
N ASP A 147 8.98 -50.53 2.38
CA ASP A 147 7.82 -51.15 3.00
C ASP A 147 6.51 -50.67 2.35
N SER A 148 5.91 -51.50 1.50
CA SER A 148 4.60 -51.25 0.87
C SER A 148 3.52 -50.87 1.89
N ASN A 149 3.81 -51.06 3.18
CA ASN A 149 3.01 -50.68 4.33
C ASN A 149 3.41 -49.34 4.97
N PHE A 150 4.22 -48.45 4.35
CA PHE A 150 4.58 -47.15 4.95
C PHE A 150 3.32 -46.32 5.24
N TRP A 151 2.40 -46.22 4.28
CA TRP A 151 1.12 -45.55 4.52
C TRP A 151 0.23 -46.33 5.48
N GLU A 152 0.22 -47.66 5.45
CA GLU A 152 -0.49 -48.46 6.44
C GLU A 152 0.05 -48.21 7.86
N LYS A 153 1.37 -48.16 8.07
CA LYS A 153 2.01 -47.84 9.35
C LYS A 153 1.79 -46.37 9.77
N VAL A 154 1.77 -45.44 8.82
CA VAL A 154 1.49 -44.02 9.09
C VAL A 154 0.00 -43.79 9.39
N TRP A 155 -0.91 -44.49 8.73
CA TRP A 155 -2.37 -44.30 8.74
C TRP A 155 -3.14 -45.14 9.77
N ILE A 156 -2.72 -46.38 10.06
CA ILE A 156 -3.51 -47.35 10.85
C ILE A 156 -3.69 -46.93 12.32
N ASP A 157 -2.90 -46.00 12.84
CA ASP A 157 -3.00 -45.54 14.23
C ASP A 157 -3.81 -44.23 14.38
N GLU A 158 -5.09 -44.24 13.99
CA GLU A 158 -6.01 -43.11 14.24
C GLU A 158 -6.17 -42.77 15.74
N LYS A 159 -5.75 -43.68 16.64
CA LYS A 159 -5.88 -43.52 18.09
C LYS A 159 -4.69 -42.86 18.77
N ASP A 160 -3.55 -42.71 18.11
CA ASP A 160 -2.32 -42.19 18.74
C ASP A 160 -1.88 -40.83 18.18
N LYS A 161 -2.43 -39.75 18.77
CA LYS A 161 -2.14 -38.35 18.38
C LYS A 161 -0.65 -37.98 18.49
N LYS A 162 0.11 -38.63 19.37
CA LYS A 162 1.54 -38.32 19.60
C LYS A 162 2.43 -38.78 18.44
N ASN A 163 1.98 -39.73 17.62
CA ASN A 163 2.80 -40.32 16.56
C ASN A 163 2.75 -39.54 15.23
N TYR A 164 1.75 -38.65 15.03
CA TYR A 164 1.60 -37.92 13.77
C TYR A 164 2.74 -36.94 13.47
N GLU A 165 3.28 -36.28 14.50
CA GLU A 165 4.38 -35.31 14.32
C GLU A 165 5.66 -36.00 13.87
N GLU A 166 6.03 -37.09 14.55
CA GLU A 166 7.20 -37.90 14.21
C GLU A 166 7.07 -38.50 12.81
N LYS A 167 5.92 -39.11 12.49
CA LYS A 167 5.62 -39.64 11.15
C LYS A 167 5.67 -38.58 10.07
N CYS A 168 5.17 -37.37 10.35
CA CYS A 168 5.22 -36.25 9.40
C CYS A 168 6.66 -35.80 9.19
N GLY A 169 7.47 -35.73 10.25
CA GLY A 169 8.88 -35.42 10.16
C GLY A 169 9.66 -36.45 9.34
N GLN A 170 9.44 -37.75 9.59
CA GLN A 170 10.06 -38.83 8.82
C GLN A 170 9.66 -38.78 7.33
N LEU A 171 8.38 -38.56 7.03
CA LEU A 171 7.89 -38.42 5.66
C LEU A 171 8.52 -37.22 4.95
N LEU A 172 8.51 -36.04 5.57
CA LEU A 172 9.08 -34.84 4.98
C LEU A 172 10.59 -34.99 4.78
N GLY A 173 11.32 -35.49 5.77
CA GLY A 173 12.75 -35.76 5.66
C GLY A 173 13.07 -36.69 4.49
N ALA A 174 12.36 -37.82 4.40
CA ALA A 174 12.59 -38.78 3.32
C ALA A 174 12.20 -38.26 1.92
N LEU A 175 11.24 -37.32 1.83
CA LEU A 175 10.93 -36.61 0.59
C LEU A 175 11.98 -35.56 0.22
N ILE A 176 12.51 -34.83 1.20
CA ILE A 176 13.54 -33.80 1.02
C ILE A 176 14.87 -34.43 0.60
N ASP A 177 15.24 -35.53 1.25
CA ASP A 177 16.48 -36.27 0.98
C ASP A 177 16.40 -37.13 -0.29
N GLY A 178 15.20 -37.22 -0.91
CA GLY A 178 14.97 -38.01 -2.13
C GLY A 178 15.03 -39.53 -1.91
N THR A 179 15.00 -39.99 -0.66
CA THR A 179 15.12 -41.42 -0.31
C THR A 179 13.83 -42.20 -0.63
N LEU A 180 12.68 -41.54 -0.66
CA LEU A 180 11.39 -42.14 -0.99
C LEU A 180 11.14 -42.31 -2.50
N ASN A 181 11.76 -41.50 -3.34
CA ASN A 181 11.59 -41.50 -4.80
C ASN A 181 12.64 -40.56 -5.41
N ASN A 182 13.22 -40.90 -6.56
CA ASN A 182 14.07 -39.98 -7.33
C ASN A 182 13.33 -38.72 -7.86
N SER A 183 12.09 -38.49 -7.42
CA SER A 183 11.31 -37.30 -7.75
C SER A 183 11.85 -36.07 -7.05
N ARG A 184 11.73 -34.93 -7.72
CA ARG A 184 12.02 -33.61 -7.15
C ARG A 184 10.87 -33.15 -6.26
N ILE A 185 11.16 -32.41 -5.18
CA ILE A 185 10.12 -31.81 -4.33
C ILE A 185 10.08 -30.28 -4.47
N LEU A 186 8.88 -29.73 -4.57
CA LEU A 186 8.61 -28.31 -4.48
C LEU A 186 7.75 -28.04 -3.24
N ILE A 187 8.27 -27.28 -2.29
CA ILE A 187 7.51 -26.85 -1.12
C ILE A 187 7.11 -25.38 -1.32
N CYS A 188 5.81 -25.14 -1.44
CA CYS A 188 5.24 -23.82 -1.68
C CYS A 188 4.50 -23.32 -0.43
N VAL A 189 4.94 -22.20 0.16
CA VAL A 189 4.36 -21.68 1.41
C VAL A 189 3.89 -20.23 1.29
N ASP A 190 2.59 -19.97 1.48
CA ASP A 190 2.06 -18.60 1.56
C ASP A 190 1.98 -18.11 3.00
N GLN A 191 2.17 -16.80 3.20
CA GLN A 191 2.28 -16.15 4.51
C GLN A 191 3.44 -16.72 5.36
N TRP A 192 4.60 -16.90 4.71
CA TRP A 192 5.84 -17.35 5.36
C TRP A 192 6.16 -16.57 6.65
N ASN A 193 5.84 -15.29 6.62
CA ASN A 193 6.02 -14.38 7.73
C ASN A 193 5.26 -14.72 9.01
N ALA A 194 4.28 -15.61 8.95
CA ALA A 194 3.61 -16.08 10.15
C ALA A 194 4.51 -16.90 11.07
N LEU A 195 5.57 -17.55 10.54
CA LEU A 195 6.46 -18.38 11.36
C LEU A 195 7.27 -17.58 12.36
N PHE A 196 7.57 -16.32 12.11
CA PHE A 196 8.40 -15.52 13.02
C PHE A 196 7.62 -14.94 14.22
N ARG A 197 6.39 -15.43 14.46
CA ARG A 197 5.52 -15.03 15.58
C ARG A 197 5.70 -15.99 16.77
N GLU A 198 6.84 -15.89 17.45
CA GLU A 198 7.08 -16.31 18.86
C GLU A 198 6.63 -17.71 19.38
N ASN A 199 6.29 -18.68 18.54
CA ASN A 199 6.07 -20.07 19.00
C ASN A 199 7.17 -21.01 18.48
N GLU A 200 7.82 -21.70 19.41
CA GLU A 200 8.67 -22.87 19.19
C GLU A 200 7.79 -24.12 19.01
N ASP A 201 6.99 -24.18 17.94
CA ASP A 201 6.26 -25.39 17.58
C ASP A 201 7.15 -26.33 16.71
N HIS A 202 7.30 -27.58 17.15
CA HIS A 202 8.30 -28.54 16.64
C HIS A 202 8.14 -28.94 15.16
N ILE A 203 6.92 -29.08 14.61
CA ILE A 203 6.74 -29.51 13.20
C ILE A 203 7.08 -28.40 12.21
N LEU A 204 6.87 -27.15 12.60
CA LEU A 204 7.12 -26.00 11.73
C LEU A 204 8.59 -25.59 11.71
N ASN A 205 9.37 -26.00 12.72
CA ASN A 205 10.83 -25.92 12.70
C ASN A 205 11.45 -26.76 11.57
N ILE A 206 10.78 -27.82 11.07
CA ILE A 206 11.25 -28.55 9.88
C ILE A 206 11.37 -27.60 8.69
N PHE A 207 10.44 -26.66 8.54
CA PHE A 207 10.49 -25.64 7.49
C PHE A 207 11.51 -24.53 7.80
N ARG A 208 11.81 -24.24 9.08
CA ARG A 208 12.84 -23.26 9.47
C ARG A 208 14.27 -23.80 9.29
N GLY A 209 14.47 -25.12 9.41
CA GLY A 209 15.79 -25.79 9.30
C GLY A 209 16.11 -26.40 7.93
N THR A 210 15.22 -26.31 6.95
CA THR A 210 15.42 -26.85 5.59
C THR A 210 16.15 -25.85 4.69
N ILE A 211 17.42 -25.59 5.01
CA ILE A 211 18.27 -24.62 4.29
C ILE A 211 18.79 -25.17 2.95
N SER A 212 18.58 -26.46 2.66
CA SER A 212 18.83 -27.02 1.34
C SER A 212 17.91 -28.20 1.12
N ILE A 213 17.18 -28.21 0.01
CA ILE A 213 16.45 -29.37 -0.48
C ILE A 213 17.30 -29.95 -1.61
N PRO A 214 18.13 -31.00 -1.37
CA PRO A 214 19.13 -31.50 -2.33
C PRO A 214 18.56 -31.84 -3.71
N ASN A 215 17.29 -32.24 -3.74
CA ASN A 215 16.56 -32.56 -4.95
C ASN A 215 15.24 -31.78 -5.03
N GLY A 216 15.29 -30.46 -4.93
CA GLY A 216 14.06 -29.67 -4.94
C GLY A 216 14.21 -28.18 -4.74
N CYS A 217 13.08 -27.52 -4.47
CA CYS A 217 13.00 -26.08 -4.30
C CYS A 217 12.04 -25.71 -3.18
N PHE A 218 12.42 -24.68 -2.42
CA PHE A 218 11.59 -24.04 -1.43
C PHE A 218 11.12 -22.69 -1.98
N LEU A 219 9.81 -22.53 -2.20
CA LEU A 219 9.23 -21.32 -2.79
C LEU A 219 8.24 -20.70 -1.81
N THR A 220 8.55 -19.52 -1.27
CA THR A 220 7.70 -18.89 -0.26
C THR A 220 7.15 -17.55 -0.73
N ALA A 221 5.94 -17.21 -0.29
CA ALA A 221 5.41 -15.87 -0.42
C ALA A 221 5.44 -15.16 0.94
N CYS A 222 6.30 -14.16 1.03
CA CYS A 222 6.35 -13.23 2.16
C CYS A 222 5.16 -12.29 2.05
N SER A 223 4.06 -12.66 2.70
CA SER A 223 2.83 -11.89 2.61
C SER A 223 2.97 -10.64 3.47
N SER A 224 3.08 -9.48 2.81
CA SER A 224 2.96 -8.13 3.38
C SER A 224 1.67 -7.85 4.18
N SER A 225 0.83 -8.86 4.38
CA SER A 225 -0.59 -8.64 4.58
C SER A 225 -0.98 -8.31 6.01
N PHE A 226 -0.27 -8.78 7.03
CA PHE A 226 -0.63 -8.47 8.42
C PHE A 226 0.55 -8.40 9.40
N ASP A 227 1.69 -9.03 9.12
CA ASP A 227 2.85 -8.93 10.00
C ASP A 227 4.07 -8.56 9.16
N PRO A 228 4.36 -7.26 9.02
CA PRO A 228 5.60 -6.82 8.39
C PRO A 228 6.75 -7.41 9.16
N ILE A 229 7.59 -8.21 8.52
CA ILE A 229 8.84 -8.65 9.17
C ILE A 229 9.80 -7.47 9.06
N GLY A 230 10.49 -7.15 10.17
CA GLY A 230 11.55 -6.13 10.14
C GLY A 230 12.80 -6.69 9.49
N ASP A 231 13.11 -7.95 9.80
CA ASP A 231 14.46 -8.51 9.66
C ASP A 231 14.50 -9.89 8.97
N VAL A 232 13.65 -10.18 7.96
CA VAL A 232 13.87 -11.41 7.13
C VAL A 232 15.23 -11.36 6.44
N GLY A 233 15.76 -10.14 6.27
CA GLY A 233 17.09 -9.93 5.74
C GLY A 233 18.23 -10.21 6.73
N GLU A 234 17.97 -10.28 8.05
CA GLU A 234 19.05 -10.38 9.05
C GLU A 234 18.99 -11.60 9.97
N SER A 235 17.88 -12.35 10.03
CA SER A 235 17.70 -13.42 11.04
C SER A 235 17.51 -14.85 10.50
N GLY A 236 17.65 -15.08 9.20
CA GLY A 236 17.62 -16.44 8.61
C GLY A 236 18.51 -16.52 7.38
N ASP A 237 19.69 -17.11 7.55
CA ASP A 237 20.73 -17.58 6.61
C ASP A 237 20.80 -17.04 5.16
N PHE A 238 22.04 -16.71 4.77
CA PHE A 238 22.47 -15.74 3.75
C PHE A 238 22.34 -16.15 2.25
N GLU A 239 21.48 -17.08 1.83
CA GLU A 239 21.52 -17.60 0.43
C GLU A 239 20.18 -17.61 -0.35
N ALA A 240 19.06 -17.21 0.25
CA ALA A 240 17.75 -17.22 -0.43
C ALA A 240 17.62 -16.15 -1.53
N ILE A 241 17.10 -16.55 -2.68
CA ILE A 241 16.86 -15.70 -3.83
C ILE A 241 15.58 -14.88 -3.60
N GLN A 242 15.71 -13.57 -3.53
CA GLN A 242 14.54 -12.69 -3.43
C GLN A 242 14.02 -12.32 -4.82
N TYR A 243 12.74 -12.59 -5.07
CA TYR A 243 12.04 -12.26 -6.30
C TYR A 243 10.95 -11.22 -6.01
N ASN A 244 11.13 -9.98 -6.51
CA ASN A 244 10.21 -8.89 -6.25
C ASN A 244 9.04 -8.88 -7.25
N ILE A 245 7.84 -9.17 -6.76
CA ILE A 245 6.63 -9.21 -7.56
C ILE A 245 6.02 -7.82 -7.66
N ASN A 246 6.08 -7.29 -8.88
CA ASN A 246 5.55 -5.97 -9.21
C ASN A 246 4.03 -5.97 -9.35
N ILE A 247 3.43 -4.79 -9.24
CA ILE A 247 2.04 -4.54 -9.67
C ILE A 247 1.89 -4.78 -11.18
N TYR A 248 0.68 -4.71 -11.73
CA TYR A 248 0.52 -4.91 -13.18
C TYR A 248 1.24 -3.81 -13.98
N SER A 249 1.90 -4.19 -15.06
CA SER A 249 2.20 -3.26 -16.15
C SER A 249 0.90 -2.81 -16.84
N ASP A 250 0.95 -1.71 -17.57
CA ASP A 250 -0.22 -1.21 -18.31
C ASP A 250 -0.76 -2.25 -19.30
N LYS A 251 0.13 -3.01 -19.94
CA LYS A 251 -0.21 -4.12 -20.84
C LYS A 251 -0.92 -5.26 -20.11
N GLU A 252 -0.39 -5.68 -18.97
CA GLU A 252 -1.01 -6.72 -18.12
C GLU A 252 -2.40 -6.28 -17.64
N LEU A 253 -2.51 -5.03 -17.19
CA LEU A 253 -3.77 -4.44 -16.73
C LEU A 253 -4.79 -4.40 -17.86
N GLU A 254 -4.40 -3.97 -19.06
CA GLU A 254 -5.29 -3.87 -20.21
C GLU A 254 -5.89 -5.24 -20.59
N ILE A 255 -5.06 -6.29 -20.58
CA ILE A 255 -5.48 -7.67 -20.87
C ILE A 255 -6.51 -8.14 -19.85
N ILE A 256 -6.25 -7.93 -18.55
CA ILE A 256 -7.19 -8.29 -17.49
C ILE A 256 -8.49 -7.48 -17.59
N ILE A 257 -8.43 -6.17 -17.86
CA ILE A 257 -9.61 -5.33 -18.00
C ILE A 257 -10.50 -5.85 -19.14
N ARG A 258 -9.93 -6.15 -20.30
CA ARG A 258 -10.66 -6.71 -21.44
C ARG A 258 -11.36 -8.01 -21.07
N GLU A 259 -10.69 -8.90 -20.37
CA GLU A 259 -11.30 -10.16 -19.92
C GLU A 259 -12.42 -9.93 -18.91
N LYS A 260 -12.18 -9.11 -17.89
CA LYS A 260 -13.18 -8.80 -16.86
C LYS A 260 -14.41 -8.10 -17.46
N LYS A 261 -14.26 -7.31 -18.53
CA LYS A 261 -15.38 -6.78 -19.32
C LYS A 261 -16.13 -7.88 -20.08
N LYS A 262 -15.45 -8.80 -20.75
CA LYS A 262 -16.10 -9.91 -21.48
C LYS A 262 -17.01 -10.76 -20.59
N ILE A 263 -16.58 -11.02 -19.35
CA ILE A 263 -17.36 -11.79 -18.37
C ILE A 263 -18.28 -10.91 -17.50
N ASN A 264 -18.59 -9.67 -17.92
CA ASN A 264 -19.48 -8.72 -17.24
C ASN A 264 -19.11 -8.45 -15.76
N GLN A 265 -17.82 -8.53 -15.42
CA GLN A 265 -17.29 -8.14 -14.11
C GLN A 265 -16.87 -6.66 -14.04
N LEU A 266 -16.85 -5.97 -15.18
CA LEU A 266 -16.69 -4.52 -15.29
C LEU A 266 -17.69 -3.95 -16.30
N PRO A 267 -18.10 -2.67 -16.17
CA PRO A 267 -18.91 -2.00 -17.18
C PRO A 267 -18.21 -1.95 -18.54
N GLN A 268 -18.97 -1.93 -19.63
CA GLN A 268 -18.36 -1.77 -20.95
C GLN A 268 -17.87 -0.33 -21.16
N GLU A 269 -18.58 0.64 -20.57
CA GLU A 269 -18.37 2.08 -20.77
C GLU A 269 -17.17 2.64 -19.99
N ILE A 270 -16.74 1.98 -18.91
CA ILE A 270 -15.61 2.49 -18.12
C ILE A 270 -14.30 2.40 -18.92
N THR A 271 -13.56 3.50 -18.97
CA THR A 271 -12.31 3.58 -19.74
C THR A 271 -11.15 2.90 -19.02
N PHE A 272 -10.09 2.57 -19.78
CA PHE A 272 -8.84 2.07 -19.21
C PHE A 272 -8.27 3.07 -18.18
N GLU A 273 -8.19 4.35 -18.53
CA GLU A 273 -7.65 5.42 -17.68
C GLU A 273 -8.43 5.55 -16.36
N GLN A 274 -9.78 5.43 -16.39
CA GLN A 274 -10.58 5.44 -15.16
C GLN A 274 -10.24 4.27 -14.23
N ILE A 275 -10.08 3.06 -14.79
CA ILE A 275 -9.70 1.87 -14.00
C ILE A 275 -8.26 2.00 -13.50
N GLN A 276 -7.34 2.48 -14.34
CA GLN A 276 -5.95 2.70 -13.99
C GLN A 276 -5.83 3.70 -12.84
N ASN A 277 -6.49 4.87 -12.96
CA ASN A 277 -6.53 5.88 -11.92
C ASN A 277 -7.18 5.39 -10.62
N PHE A 278 -8.17 4.50 -10.71
CA PHE A 278 -8.79 3.91 -9.53
C PHE A 278 -7.87 2.87 -8.87
N THR A 279 -7.27 1.98 -9.66
CA THR A 279 -6.59 0.79 -9.15
C THR A 279 -5.10 0.97 -8.93
N GLU A 280 -4.49 1.99 -9.55
CA GLU A 280 -3.05 2.22 -9.60
C GLU A 280 -2.28 0.95 -9.97
N ASN A 281 -2.87 0.19 -10.91
CA ASN A 281 -2.41 -1.11 -11.40
C ASN A 281 -2.30 -2.21 -10.32
N ILE A 282 -2.82 -2.00 -9.11
CA ILE A 282 -2.74 -2.97 -8.01
C ILE A 282 -3.79 -4.07 -8.23
N PRO A 283 -3.37 -5.34 -8.45
CA PRO A 283 -4.30 -6.45 -8.74
C PRO A 283 -5.41 -6.61 -7.69
N ARG A 284 -5.07 -6.45 -6.41
CA ARG A 284 -6.04 -6.52 -5.30
C ARG A 284 -7.12 -5.43 -5.37
N ILE A 285 -6.77 -4.22 -5.77
CA ILE A 285 -7.72 -3.10 -5.86
C ILE A 285 -8.64 -3.30 -7.06
N LEU A 286 -8.10 -3.78 -8.19
CA LEU A 286 -8.90 -4.22 -9.33
C LEU A 286 -9.87 -5.33 -8.95
N PHE A 287 -9.43 -6.32 -8.16
CA PHE A 287 -10.33 -7.34 -7.63
C PHE A 287 -11.50 -6.73 -6.84
N PHE A 288 -11.24 -5.76 -5.95
CA PHE A 288 -12.32 -5.09 -5.20
C PHE A 288 -13.28 -4.31 -6.09
N LEU A 289 -12.77 -3.70 -7.16
CA LEU A 289 -13.54 -3.01 -8.17
C LEU A 289 -14.48 -3.99 -8.90
N CYS A 290 -13.92 -5.04 -9.51
CA CYS A 290 -14.67 -6.09 -10.20
C CYS A 290 -15.71 -6.76 -9.28
N HIS A 291 -15.32 -7.11 -8.06
CA HIS A 291 -16.19 -7.78 -7.10
C HIS A 291 -17.33 -6.85 -6.62
N SER A 292 -17.11 -5.54 -6.53
CA SER A 292 -18.17 -4.60 -6.16
C SER A 292 -19.14 -4.35 -7.32
N TYR A 293 -18.64 -4.30 -8.56
CA TYR A 293 -19.50 -4.21 -9.75
C TYR A 293 -20.34 -5.47 -9.95
N LYS A 294 -19.73 -6.66 -9.87
CA LYS A 294 -20.41 -7.95 -10.04
C LYS A 294 -21.59 -8.13 -9.07
N ASN A 295 -21.43 -7.67 -7.82
CA ASN A 295 -22.42 -7.84 -6.76
C ASN A 295 -23.27 -6.59 -6.52
N ARG A 296 -23.29 -5.64 -7.46
CA ARG A 296 -24.01 -4.37 -7.30
C ARG A 296 -25.52 -4.58 -7.38
N LYS A 297 -26.27 -3.85 -6.56
CA LYS A 297 -27.69 -3.57 -6.85
C LYS A 297 -27.80 -2.43 -7.87
N PRO A 298 -28.92 -2.30 -8.61
CA PRO A 298 -29.10 -1.24 -9.59
C PRO A 298 -28.89 0.19 -9.06
N SER A 299 -29.16 0.41 -7.77
CA SER A 299 -28.99 1.69 -7.08
C SER A 299 -27.58 1.94 -6.51
N ASP A 300 -26.70 0.94 -6.54
CA ASP A 300 -25.44 1.01 -5.81
C ASP A 300 -24.37 1.77 -6.59
N ASN A 301 -23.76 2.75 -5.93
CA ASN A 301 -22.47 3.28 -6.38
C ASN A 301 -21.37 2.25 -6.09
N TRP A 302 -21.15 1.34 -7.04
CA TRP A 302 -20.21 0.23 -6.91
C TRP A 302 -18.75 0.68 -6.80
N GLU A 303 -18.37 1.81 -7.42
CA GLU A 303 -17.03 2.41 -7.26
C GLU A 303 -16.80 2.86 -5.82
N TYR A 304 -17.81 3.50 -5.21
CA TYR A 304 -17.75 3.89 -3.80
C TYR A 304 -17.61 2.67 -2.87
N GLN A 305 -18.32 1.58 -3.15
CA GLN A 305 -18.19 0.33 -2.40
C GLN A 305 -16.80 -0.32 -2.57
N ALA A 306 -16.25 -0.30 -3.79
CA ALA A 306 -14.89 -0.75 -4.06
C ALA A 306 -13.86 0.10 -3.30
N GLY A 307 -14.07 1.41 -3.24
CA GLY A 307 -13.24 2.34 -2.48
C GLY A 307 -13.27 2.04 -0.98
N LYS A 308 -14.45 1.76 -0.42
CA LYS A 308 -14.59 1.31 0.98
C LYS A 308 -13.83 0.02 1.27
N LYS A 309 -13.92 -0.99 0.39
CA LYS A 309 -13.18 -2.24 0.52
C LYS A 309 -11.66 -2.01 0.46
N SER A 310 -11.21 -1.14 -0.44
CA SER A 310 -9.81 -0.74 -0.57
C SER A 310 -9.29 -0.03 0.69
N ILE A 311 -10.05 0.92 1.23
CA ILE A 311 -9.73 1.59 2.49
C ILE A 311 -9.68 0.58 3.64
N SER A 312 -10.68 -0.29 3.76
CA SER A 312 -10.72 -1.31 4.82
C SER A 312 -9.51 -2.25 4.75
N PHE A 313 -9.11 -2.66 3.54
CA PHE A 313 -7.93 -3.49 3.31
C PHE A 313 -6.64 -2.86 3.84
N TYR A 314 -6.45 -1.56 3.60
CA TYR A 314 -5.29 -0.83 4.12
C TYR A 314 -5.42 -0.49 5.61
N ARG A 315 -6.62 -0.17 6.11
CA ARG A 315 -6.87 0.06 7.54
C ARG A 315 -6.48 -1.13 8.41
N SER A 316 -6.83 -2.34 7.98
CA SER A 316 -6.42 -3.55 8.71
C SER A 316 -4.89 -3.66 8.79
N ARG A 317 -4.15 -3.34 7.71
CA ARG A 317 -2.68 -3.35 7.75
C ARG A 317 -2.11 -2.31 8.71
N LEU A 318 -2.62 -1.08 8.61
CA LEU A 318 -2.20 -0.01 9.52
C LEU A 318 -2.35 -0.46 10.96
N PHE A 319 -3.50 -1.01 11.34
CA PHE A 319 -3.71 -1.53 12.70
C PHE A 319 -2.61 -2.50 13.16
N HIS A 320 -2.19 -3.41 12.28
CA HIS A 320 -1.12 -4.36 12.61
C HIS A 320 0.28 -3.71 12.67
N ILE A 321 0.61 -2.82 11.73
CA ILE A 321 1.86 -2.04 11.75
C ILE A 321 1.97 -1.28 13.08
N LEU A 322 0.89 -0.58 13.45
CA LEU A 322 0.86 0.23 14.67
C LEU A 322 1.02 -0.65 15.92
N LYS A 323 0.36 -1.82 15.94
CA LYS A 323 0.53 -2.79 17.02
C LYS A 323 1.99 -3.28 17.12
N LYS A 324 2.64 -3.56 15.98
CA LYS A 324 4.03 -4.04 15.94
C LYS A 324 5.00 -2.97 16.43
N ILE A 325 4.93 -1.76 15.90
CA ILE A 325 5.77 -0.63 16.32
C ILE A 325 5.62 -0.38 17.83
N THR A 326 4.38 -0.45 18.34
CA THR A 326 4.10 -0.28 19.77
C THR A 326 4.77 -1.36 20.63
N ASN A 327 4.82 -2.62 20.16
CA ASN A 327 5.44 -3.71 20.89
C ASN A 327 6.96 -3.60 20.91
N LEU A 328 7.59 -3.34 19.75
CA LEU A 328 9.05 -3.14 19.66
C LEU A 328 9.52 -2.03 20.61
N GLN A 329 8.77 -0.93 20.71
CA GLN A 329 9.10 0.16 21.64
C GLN A 329 8.88 -0.20 23.11
N LYS A 330 7.96 -1.10 23.45
CA LYS A 330 7.81 -1.59 24.84
C LYS A 330 9.01 -2.43 25.23
N GLU A 331 9.53 -3.24 24.32
CA GLU A 331 10.72 -4.06 24.53
C GLU A 331 11.99 -3.19 24.69
N GLU A 332 12.15 -2.15 23.87
CA GLU A 332 13.24 -1.18 24.02
C GLU A 332 13.14 -0.37 25.33
N ASN A 333 11.94 0.11 25.68
CA ASN A 333 11.74 0.93 26.88
C ASN A 333 11.69 0.13 28.19
N ASN A 334 11.51 -1.19 28.16
CA ASN A 334 11.74 -2.04 29.34
C ASN A 334 13.20 -2.04 29.79
N LYS A 335 14.14 -1.54 28.97
CA LYS A 335 15.52 -1.26 29.40
C LYS A 335 15.71 0.14 30.00
N ASN A 336 14.76 1.07 29.84
CA ASN A 336 14.84 2.42 30.42
C ASN A 336 13.45 3.05 30.67
N SER A 337 13.00 2.96 31.92
CA SER A 337 11.95 3.78 32.57
C SER A 337 10.50 3.69 32.08
N ILE A 338 9.69 3.09 32.97
CA ILE A 338 8.23 3.06 33.01
C ILE A 338 7.70 4.47 33.34
N ARG A 339 7.07 5.18 32.39
CA ARG A 339 5.98 6.13 32.73
C ARG A 339 5.06 6.68 31.62
N ILE A 340 5.23 6.39 30.33
CA ILE A 340 4.42 7.06 29.27
C ILE A 340 3.46 6.11 28.48
N GLN A 341 3.38 4.82 28.83
CA GLN A 341 3.01 3.80 27.84
C GLN A 341 1.60 3.17 27.89
N ARG A 342 0.56 3.81 28.44
CA ARG A 342 -0.80 3.22 28.38
C ARG A 342 -1.85 3.98 27.57
N GLU A 343 -1.56 5.19 27.10
CA GLU A 343 -2.54 5.98 26.29
C GLU A 343 -2.02 6.43 24.92
N ASN A 344 -0.77 6.10 24.57
CA ASN A 344 -0.05 6.69 23.43
C ASN A 344 0.24 5.71 22.28
N ILE A 345 -0.81 5.05 21.75
CA ILE A 345 -0.73 4.40 20.42
C ILE A 345 -0.75 5.47 19.29
N GLY A 346 -1.25 6.68 19.62
CA GLY A 346 -1.36 7.82 18.70
C GLY A 346 -0.03 8.43 18.27
N PRO A 347 0.82 8.92 19.19
CA PRO A 347 2.04 9.67 18.87
C PRO A 347 2.94 9.07 17.78
N THR A 348 3.42 7.84 17.98
CA THR A 348 4.50 7.27 17.15
C THR A 348 4.05 6.79 15.77
N ALA A 349 2.84 6.24 15.71
CA ALA A 349 2.13 5.91 14.48
C ALA A 349 2.02 7.13 13.56
N ILE A 350 1.81 8.27 14.21
CA ILE A 350 1.45 9.53 13.59
C ILE A 350 2.67 10.33 13.28
N GLU A 351 3.68 10.33 14.13
CA GLU A 351 5.02 10.76 13.77
C GLU A 351 5.47 9.98 12.55
N SER A 352 5.41 8.65 12.52
CA SER A 352 5.84 7.87 11.34
C SER A 352 5.02 8.18 10.09
N ILE A 353 3.71 8.35 10.22
CA ILE A 353 2.82 8.79 9.12
C ILE A 353 3.14 10.23 8.72
N VAL A 354 3.32 11.15 9.65
CA VAL A 354 3.62 12.57 9.43
C VAL A 354 5.02 12.75 8.89
N TYR A 355 5.99 11.91 9.26
CA TYR A 355 7.32 11.78 8.65
C TYR A 355 7.16 11.24 7.23
N ALA A 356 6.33 10.22 7.01
CA ALA A 356 6.10 9.65 5.68
C ALA A 356 5.36 10.54 4.69
N TYR A 357 4.36 11.29 5.15
CA TYR A 357 3.69 12.33 4.37
C TYR A 357 4.63 13.56 4.21
N LEU A 358 5.48 13.78 5.22
CA LEU A 358 6.14 15.03 5.64
C LEU A 358 7.52 15.31 5.11
N ASN A 359 8.42 14.35 5.38
CA ASN A 359 9.86 14.43 5.42
C ASN A 359 10.41 13.32 4.51
N ASN A 360 11.15 13.69 3.47
CA ASN A 360 11.67 12.72 2.49
C ASN A 360 12.95 12.00 2.95
N ASP A 361 13.56 12.43 4.06
CA ASP A 361 14.94 12.03 4.36
C ASP A 361 15.03 10.83 5.32
N SER A 362 14.04 10.62 6.20
CA SER A 362 14.00 9.44 7.08
C SER A 362 12.60 9.17 7.64
N ILE A 363 12.12 7.93 7.51
CA ILE A 363 10.89 7.46 8.16
C ILE A 363 11.28 6.40 9.20
N PRO A 364 10.93 6.57 10.48
CA PRO A 364 11.10 5.53 11.48
C PRO A 364 10.41 4.24 11.06
N PHE A 365 11.11 3.11 11.20
CA PHE A 365 10.60 1.79 10.83
C PHE A 365 10.18 1.69 9.35
N PHE A 366 10.84 2.41 8.43
CA PHE A 366 10.46 2.44 7.01
C PHE A 366 10.24 1.04 6.42
N ASP A 367 11.12 0.10 6.71
CA ASP A 367 11.04 -1.27 6.18
C ASP A 367 9.74 -1.96 6.62
N ILE A 368 9.20 -1.64 7.79
CA ILE A 368 7.89 -2.12 8.26
C ILE A 368 6.76 -1.55 7.39
N TRP A 369 6.83 -0.27 7.02
CA TRP A 369 5.84 0.39 6.17
C TRP A 369 5.90 -0.09 4.71
N GLU A 370 7.12 -0.28 4.20
CA GLU A 370 7.38 -0.80 2.85
C GLU A 370 6.97 -2.26 2.74
N ASN A 371 7.35 -3.09 3.71
CA ASN A 371 6.96 -4.50 3.76
C ASN A 371 5.47 -4.68 3.94
N ALA A 372 4.75 -3.74 4.56
CA ALA A 372 3.29 -3.78 4.61
C ALA A 372 2.62 -3.29 3.32
N GLY A 373 3.40 -2.74 2.38
CA GLY A 373 2.93 -2.13 1.14
C GLY A 373 2.05 -0.91 1.40
N ILE A 374 2.43 -0.06 2.37
CA ILE A 374 1.80 1.24 2.62
C ILE A 374 2.61 2.35 1.95
N LEU A 375 3.93 2.28 2.09
CA LEU A 375 4.89 3.23 1.55
C LEU A 375 5.84 2.53 0.58
N MET A 376 6.50 3.32 -0.26
CA MET A 376 7.61 2.88 -1.10
C MET A 376 8.62 4.02 -1.26
N ARG A 377 9.88 3.66 -1.51
CA ARG A 377 10.89 4.63 -1.95
C ARG A 377 10.70 4.92 -3.44
N ASP A 378 10.65 6.20 -3.78
CA ASP A 378 10.77 6.71 -5.14
C ASP A 378 11.95 7.68 -5.18
N LYS A 379 13.11 7.18 -5.63
CA LYS A 379 14.40 7.88 -5.56
C LYS A 379 14.74 8.25 -4.11
N ASN A 380 14.87 9.55 -3.82
CA ASN A 380 15.18 10.09 -2.49
C ASN A 380 13.92 10.55 -1.74
N GLN A 381 12.74 10.05 -2.13
CA GLN A 381 11.47 10.46 -1.54
C GLN A 381 10.62 9.26 -1.19
N PHE A 382 9.78 9.42 -0.18
CA PHE A 382 8.83 8.39 0.22
C PHE A 382 7.44 8.70 -0.32
N LYS A 383 6.74 7.69 -0.81
CA LYS A 383 5.40 7.83 -1.39
C LYS A 383 4.46 6.75 -0.90
N PHE A 384 3.18 7.07 -0.85
CA PHE A 384 2.15 6.05 -0.70
C PHE A 384 2.16 5.12 -1.90
N THR A 385 2.05 3.81 -1.64
CA THR A 385 1.90 2.83 -2.71
C THR A 385 0.58 3.00 -3.48
N SER A 386 -0.41 3.64 -2.85
CA SER A 386 -1.72 3.91 -3.46
C SER A 386 -2.46 5.07 -2.80
N GLN A 387 -3.35 5.72 -3.54
CA GLN A 387 -4.32 6.69 -3.00
C GLN A 387 -5.20 6.07 -1.91
N TRP A 388 -5.42 4.76 -1.94
CA TRP A 388 -6.25 4.07 -0.95
C TRP A 388 -5.52 3.84 0.37
N ALA A 389 -4.21 3.58 0.33
CA ALA A 389 -3.36 3.58 1.52
C ALA A 389 -3.40 4.95 2.19
N GLN A 390 -3.28 6.01 1.39
CA GLN A 390 -3.40 7.39 1.85
C GLN A 390 -4.78 7.69 2.47
N LYS A 391 -5.87 7.33 1.78
CA LYS A 391 -7.24 7.49 2.31
C LYS A 391 -7.48 6.66 3.56
N ALA A 392 -6.86 5.48 3.68
CA ALA A 392 -6.98 4.64 4.86
C ALA A 392 -6.30 5.24 6.08
N ILE A 393 -5.11 5.83 5.91
CA ILE A 393 -4.46 6.60 6.95
C ILE A 393 -5.33 7.78 7.34
N HIS A 394 -5.79 8.58 6.37
CA HIS A 394 -6.65 9.72 6.66
C HIS A 394 -7.91 9.30 7.45
N SER A 395 -8.55 8.20 7.03
CA SER A 395 -9.72 7.63 7.68
C SER A 395 -9.45 7.11 9.10
N LEU A 396 -8.23 6.66 9.39
CA LEU A 396 -7.79 6.27 10.73
C LEU A 396 -7.52 7.49 11.62
N MET A 397 -6.94 8.54 11.03
CA MET A 397 -6.50 9.76 11.69
C MET A 397 -7.66 10.70 12.05
N SER A 398 -8.62 10.85 11.14
CA SER A 398 -9.65 11.89 11.21
C SER A 398 -10.46 11.96 12.52
N PRO A 399 -10.82 10.85 13.19
CA PRO A 399 -11.59 10.91 14.43
C PRO A 399 -10.84 11.55 15.60
N ASN A 400 -9.52 11.32 15.69
CA ASN A 400 -8.68 11.72 16.82
C ASN A 400 -7.59 12.74 16.41
N ILE A 401 -7.72 13.33 15.22
CA ILE A 401 -6.72 14.20 14.60
C ILE A 401 -6.23 15.30 15.55
N ILE A 402 -7.10 15.85 16.40
CA ILE A 402 -6.68 16.89 17.34
C ILE A 402 -5.72 16.35 18.39
N SER A 403 -6.06 15.27 19.10
CA SER A 403 -5.16 14.64 20.09
C SER A 403 -3.80 14.29 19.48
N TYR A 404 -3.80 13.94 18.20
CA TYR A 404 -2.60 13.62 17.45
C TYR A 404 -1.75 14.84 17.09
N LEU A 405 -2.40 15.93 16.70
CA LEU A 405 -1.72 17.19 16.44
C LEU A 405 -1.19 17.84 17.73
N GLU A 406 -1.87 17.63 18.86
CA GLU A 406 -1.38 18.09 20.18
C GLU A 406 -0.02 17.46 20.50
N VAL A 407 0.16 16.17 20.22
CA VAL A 407 1.42 15.47 20.43
C VAL A 407 2.54 16.06 19.57
N LEU A 408 2.29 16.25 18.27
CA LEU A 408 3.27 16.87 17.36
C LEU A 408 3.59 18.32 17.75
N ALA A 409 2.65 19.02 18.38
CA ALA A 409 2.86 20.40 18.78
C ALA A 409 3.71 20.52 20.06
N LEU A 410 3.92 19.43 20.81
CA LEU A 410 4.79 19.40 22.00
C LEU A 410 6.26 19.58 21.65
N ASP A 411 6.71 18.97 20.54
CA ASP A 411 8.08 19.05 20.06
C ASP A 411 8.28 20.29 19.17
N GLU A 412 9.37 21.02 19.41
CA GLU A 412 9.68 22.28 18.73
C GLU A 412 9.86 22.09 17.22
N ASP A 413 10.48 20.97 16.81
CA ASP A 413 10.82 20.70 15.41
C ASP A 413 9.60 20.30 14.59
N THR A 414 8.63 19.63 15.22
CA THR A 414 7.39 19.15 14.58
C THR A 414 6.19 20.09 14.78
N ARG A 415 6.30 21.09 15.67
CA ARG A 415 5.25 22.09 15.93
C ARG A 415 4.79 22.90 14.71
N PRO A 416 5.66 23.45 13.83
CA PRO A 416 5.20 24.12 12.61
C PRO A 416 4.32 23.21 11.75
N ARG A 417 4.67 21.93 11.71
CA ARG A 417 3.98 20.90 10.92
C ARG A 417 2.62 20.53 11.51
N ALA A 418 2.50 20.52 12.84
CA ALA A 418 1.21 20.37 13.51
C ALA A 418 0.23 21.49 13.13
N PHE A 419 0.73 22.72 12.99
CA PHE A 419 -0.07 23.86 12.55
C PHE A 419 -0.56 23.72 11.09
N GLU A 420 0.33 23.35 10.17
CA GLU A 420 -0.02 23.08 8.77
C GLU A 420 -1.10 22.00 8.65
N LEU A 421 -0.94 20.88 9.39
CA LEU A 421 -1.91 19.78 9.38
C LEU A 421 -3.26 20.18 10.01
N PHE A 422 -3.26 21.03 11.04
CA PHE A 422 -4.49 21.60 11.58
C PHE A 422 -5.26 22.39 10.52
N VAL A 423 -4.56 23.24 9.77
CA VAL A 423 -5.16 24.01 8.66
C VAL A 423 -5.70 23.07 7.59
N ALA A 424 -4.91 22.09 7.14
CA ALA A 424 -5.34 21.11 6.13
C ALA A 424 -6.62 20.35 6.57
N ASN A 425 -6.64 19.86 7.81
CA ASN A 425 -7.79 19.16 8.38
C ASN A 425 -9.04 20.05 8.45
N THR A 426 -8.86 21.34 8.75
CA THR A 426 -9.95 22.32 8.79
C THR A 426 -10.64 22.46 7.44
N PHE A 427 -9.85 22.62 6.37
CA PHE A 427 -10.38 22.68 5.00
C PHE A 427 -11.06 21.37 4.59
N GLN A 428 -10.53 20.23 5.04
CA GLN A 428 -11.05 18.93 4.70
C GLN A 428 -12.39 18.61 5.39
N LYS A 429 -12.53 18.89 6.70
CA LYS A 429 -13.78 18.62 7.45
C LYS A 429 -14.94 19.50 6.96
N LYS A 430 -14.66 20.76 6.62
CA LYS A 430 -15.65 21.73 6.14
C LYS A 430 -15.97 21.58 4.64
N SER A 431 -15.79 20.37 4.08
CA SER A 431 -15.86 19.86 2.68
C SER A 431 -16.87 20.42 1.66
N LYS A 432 -17.61 21.49 1.96
CA LYS A 432 -18.47 22.23 1.03
C LYS A 432 -18.16 23.73 1.01
N GLU A 433 -17.72 24.32 2.12
CA GLU A 433 -17.57 25.77 2.26
C GLU A 433 -16.68 26.15 3.45
N VAL A 434 -15.63 26.92 3.16
CA VAL A 434 -14.69 27.48 4.13
C VAL A 434 -14.79 28.99 4.05
N ILE A 435 -15.10 29.65 5.17
CA ILE A 435 -15.28 31.10 5.25
C ILE A 435 -14.10 31.71 6.01
N LEU A 436 -13.19 32.37 5.31
CA LEU A 436 -12.03 33.03 5.89
C LEU A 436 -12.31 34.52 6.09
N ASN A 437 -12.22 34.98 7.33
CA ASN A 437 -12.07 36.40 7.59
C ASN A 437 -10.61 36.76 7.39
N THR A 438 -10.36 37.81 6.61
CA THR A 438 -9.01 38.21 6.21
C THR A 438 -8.81 39.70 6.48
N THR A 439 -7.55 40.06 6.68
CA THR A 439 -7.08 41.45 6.76
C THR A 439 -5.90 41.60 5.81
N ASP A 440 -5.47 42.82 5.48
CA ASP A 440 -4.15 43.00 4.88
C ASP A 440 -3.03 42.85 5.94
N LEU A 441 -1.77 42.91 5.49
CA LEU A 441 -0.60 42.85 6.37
C LEU A 441 -0.51 44.00 7.41
N PHE A 442 -1.38 45.00 7.29
CA PHE A 442 -1.44 46.17 8.17
C PHE A 442 -2.69 46.17 9.06
N GLY A 443 -3.57 45.18 8.95
CA GLY A 443 -4.80 45.04 9.73
C GLY A 443 -5.98 45.93 9.31
N ASN A 444 -5.98 46.56 8.14
CA ASN A 444 -6.98 47.59 7.79
C ASN A 444 -8.11 47.09 6.86
N ASN A 445 -7.80 46.25 5.87
CA ASN A 445 -8.77 45.80 4.87
C ASN A 445 -9.46 44.48 5.26
N HIS A 446 -10.51 44.57 6.08
CA HIS A 446 -11.30 43.40 6.44
C HIS A 446 -12.13 42.88 5.25
N GLN A 447 -11.86 41.65 4.82
CA GLN A 447 -12.61 40.98 3.76
C GLN A 447 -12.96 39.57 4.19
N GLN A 448 -14.17 39.12 3.85
CA GLN A 448 -14.57 37.72 3.98
C GLN A 448 -14.39 37.01 2.63
N LEU A 449 -13.67 35.89 2.64
CA LEU A 449 -13.50 35.01 1.50
C LEU A 449 -14.27 33.71 1.71
N ILE A 450 -14.97 33.26 0.68
CA ILE A 450 -15.73 32.01 0.69
C ILE A 450 -15.07 31.05 -0.30
N ILE A 451 -14.47 29.99 0.21
CA ILE A 451 -13.81 28.96 -0.59
C ILE A 451 -14.71 27.72 -0.62
N LYS A 452 -15.33 27.44 -1.76
CA LYS A 452 -16.16 26.24 -1.96
C LYS A 452 -15.40 25.19 -2.74
N THR A 453 -15.06 24.08 -2.08
CA THR A 453 -14.46 22.88 -2.67
C THR A 453 -15.32 21.67 -2.36
N ASN A 454 -15.17 20.61 -3.14
CA ASN A 454 -15.83 19.31 -2.97
C ASN A 454 -14.90 18.13 -3.30
N LYS A 455 -13.72 18.41 -3.85
CA LYS A 455 -12.67 17.44 -4.13
C LYS A 455 -11.43 17.81 -3.33
N PHE A 456 -10.79 16.82 -2.74
CA PHE A 456 -9.58 16.99 -1.94
C PHE A 456 -8.50 16.08 -2.51
N LEU A 457 -7.33 16.64 -2.80
CA LEU A 457 -6.17 15.95 -3.37
C LEU A 457 -4.95 16.23 -2.50
N TYR A 458 -4.08 15.23 -2.40
CA TYR A 458 -2.72 15.42 -1.93
C TYR A 458 -1.83 15.34 -3.16
N GLN A 459 -1.02 16.36 -3.39
CA GLN A 459 -0.10 16.39 -4.53
C GLN A 459 0.98 15.34 -4.32
N ASN A 460 1.14 14.46 -5.31
CA ASN A 460 2.31 13.61 -5.41
C ASN A 460 3.46 14.44 -6.02
N PRO A 461 4.68 14.40 -5.45
CA PRO A 461 5.83 15.16 -5.97
C PRO A 461 6.09 15.03 -7.48
N THR A 462 5.62 13.96 -8.12
CA THR A 462 5.90 13.67 -9.55
C THR A 462 4.70 13.78 -10.49
N ASN A 463 3.48 14.10 -10.05
CA ASN A 463 2.34 14.07 -10.96
C ASN A 463 1.19 15.02 -10.56
N ILE A 464 1.12 16.15 -11.28
CA ILE A 464 -0.17 16.73 -11.71
C ILE A 464 -0.12 16.79 -13.23
N SER A 465 -0.15 15.63 -13.89
CA SER A 465 -0.26 15.54 -15.35
C SER A 465 -1.62 16.02 -15.86
N HIS A 466 -2.64 16.06 -15.00
CA HIS A 466 -4.02 16.38 -15.36
C HIS A 466 -4.45 17.80 -14.99
N THR A 467 -5.41 18.33 -15.75
CA THR A 467 -6.09 19.60 -15.45
C THR A 467 -6.81 19.54 -14.09
N ILE A 468 -6.59 20.55 -13.25
CA ILE A 468 -7.26 20.71 -11.96
C ILE A 468 -8.68 21.23 -12.20
N GLN A 469 -9.68 20.45 -11.79
CA GLN A 469 -11.09 20.78 -11.96
C GLN A 469 -11.58 21.78 -10.90
N PRO A 470 -12.55 22.65 -11.21
CA PRO A 470 -13.18 23.54 -10.22
C PRO A 470 -13.72 22.76 -9.01
N GLY A 471 -13.56 23.34 -7.83
CA GLY A 471 -13.93 22.73 -6.55
C GLY A 471 -12.85 21.81 -5.95
N THR A 472 -11.60 21.89 -6.41
CA THR A 472 -10.49 21.06 -5.91
C THR A 472 -9.63 21.80 -4.89
N PHE A 473 -9.42 21.19 -3.72
CA PHE A 473 -8.42 21.59 -2.74
C PHE A 473 -7.22 20.63 -2.81
N ILE A 474 -6.00 21.17 -2.82
CA ILE A 474 -4.75 20.44 -2.98
C ILE A 474 -3.85 20.75 -1.79
N VAL A 475 -3.36 19.71 -1.13
CA VAL A 475 -2.24 19.79 -0.19
C VAL A 475 -0.95 19.59 -0.98
N CYS A 476 -0.09 20.60 -1.00
CA CYS A 476 1.12 20.59 -1.83
C CYS A 476 2.19 19.68 -1.22
N SER A 477 3.00 19.05 -2.07
CA SER A 477 4.19 18.32 -1.62
C SER A 477 5.31 19.28 -1.21
N ARG A 478 6.28 18.82 -0.42
CA ARG A 478 7.50 19.59 -0.16
C ARG A 478 8.24 19.93 -1.45
N GLY A 479 8.77 21.15 -1.53
CA GLY A 479 9.38 21.74 -2.73
C GLY A 479 8.69 23.05 -3.17
N HIS A 480 7.42 23.23 -2.80
CA HIS A 480 6.69 24.49 -2.98
C HIS A 480 6.96 25.43 -1.80
N SER A 481 8.15 26.03 -1.71
CA SER A 481 8.58 26.86 -0.56
C SER A 481 7.63 28.04 -0.22
N VAL A 482 6.74 28.38 -1.13
CA VAL A 482 5.87 29.57 -1.10
C VAL A 482 4.39 29.26 -0.92
N VAL A 483 3.97 27.99 -1.04
CA VAL A 483 2.56 27.58 -0.96
C VAL A 483 2.47 26.18 -0.35
N ASP A 484 1.66 26.05 0.69
CA ASP A 484 1.37 24.76 1.35
C ASP A 484 0.08 24.14 0.81
N PHE A 485 -0.89 24.97 0.41
CA PHE A 485 -2.17 24.52 -0.14
C PHE A 485 -2.62 25.34 -1.33
N VAL A 486 -3.30 24.68 -2.27
CA VAL A 486 -3.97 25.33 -3.39
C VAL A 486 -5.44 24.98 -3.41
N ALA A 487 -6.32 25.98 -3.48
CA ALA A 487 -7.74 25.76 -3.70
C ALA A 487 -8.16 26.37 -5.04
N PHE A 488 -8.71 25.56 -5.93
CA PHE A 488 -9.44 26.02 -7.10
C PHE A 488 -10.93 25.87 -6.80
N SER A 489 -11.61 26.98 -6.48
CA SER A 489 -12.99 26.93 -6.02
C SER A 489 -13.98 26.57 -7.13
N LYS A 490 -15.21 26.23 -6.76
CA LYS A 490 -16.31 26.05 -7.71
C LYS A 490 -16.64 27.31 -8.51
N GLN A 491 -16.23 28.48 -8.02
CA GLN A 491 -16.37 29.78 -8.68
C GLN A 491 -15.16 30.11 -9.58
N GLU A 492 -14.30 29.13 -9.86
CA GLU A 492 -13.10 29.30 -10.69
C GLU A 492 -12.11 30.35 -10.15
N GLN A 493 -12.02 30.45 -8.83
CA GLN A 493 -11.04 31.29 -8.15
C GLN A 493 -9.88 30.43 -7.64
N LEU A 494 -8.66 30.92 -7.85
CA LEU A 494 -7.43 30.27 -7.42
C LEU A 494 -6.93 30.91 -6.13
N PHE A 495 -6.86 30.11 -5.06
CA PHE A 495 -6.32 30.51 -3.77
C PHE A 495 -5.00 29.77 -3.54
N LEU A 496 -3.91 30.53 -3.44
CA LEU A 496 -2.59 30.07 -3.07
C LEU A 496 -2.41 30.35 -1.58
N ILE A 497 -2.28 29.32 -0.77
CA ILE A 497 -2.36 29.41 0.69
C ILE A 497 -1.03 28.95 1.28
N GLN A 498 -0.43 29.81 2.09
CA GLN A 498 0.73 29.50 2.91
C GLN A 498 0.33 29.57 4.39
N SER A 499 0.80 28.61 5.19
CA SER A 499 0.55 28.54 6.62
C SER A 499 1.85 28.47 7.40
N SER A 500 1.98 29.28 8.45
CA SER A 500 3.17 29.24 9.30
C SER A 500 2.90 29.76 10.70
N ILE A 501 3.63 29.22 11.68
CA ILE A 501 3.63 29.74 13.04
C ILE A 501 4.38 31.10 13.17
N SER A 502 5.12 31.49 12.14
CA SER A 502 5.85 32.77 12.08
C SER A 502 5.01 33.88 11.46
N SER A 503 5.29 35.13 11.84
CA SER A 503 4.68 36.29 11.18
C SER A 503 5.09 36.37 9.71
N TYR A 504 4.24 36.97 8.87
CA TYR A 504 4.57 37.15 7.46
C TYR A 504 5.91 37.89 7.29
N SER A 505 6.27 38.84 8.15
CA SER A 505 7.57 39.53 8.07
C SER A 505 8.78 38.62 8.27
N ASN A 506 8.65 37.58 9.09
CA ASN A 506 9.78 36.75 9.55
C ASN A 506 9.89 35.43 8.81
N HIS A 507 8.87 35.06 8.04
CA HIS A 507 8.90 33.84 7.24
C HIS A 507 9.96 33.96 6.12
N PRO A 508 10.68 32.89 5.73
CA PRO A 508 11.70 32.98 4.68
C PRO A 508 11.11 33.31 3.30
N SER A 509 9.96 32.70 2.96
CA SER A 509 9.31 32.88 1.65
C SER A 509 8.12 33.83 1.71
N LYS A 510 7.80 34.48 0.59
CA LYS A 510 6.86 35.59 0.45
C LYS A 510 6.08 35.50 -0.87
N LEU A 511 5.04 36.33 -1.02
CA LEU A 511 4.29 36.46 -2.27
C LEU A 511 5.19 36.65 -3.52
N PRO A 512 6.23 37.53 -3.53
CA PRO A 512 7.13 37.72 -4.68
C PRO A 512 7.82 36.45 -5.20
N ASP A 513 7.95 35.44 -4.35
CA ASP A 513 8.66 34.21 -4.66
C ASP A 513 7.78 33.25 -5.48
N LEU A 514 6.46 33.49 -5.56
CA LEU A 514 5.54 32.77 -6.46
C LEU A 514 5.95 32.83 -7.93
N TRP A 515 6.65 33.90 -8.32
CA TRP A 515 7.09 34.16 -9.68
C TRP A 515 8.51 33.64 -9.97
N GLU A 516 9.23 33.16 -8.95
CA GLU A 516 10.54 32.56 -9.13
C GLU A 516 10.42 31.16 -9.72
N LYS A 517 11.44 30.73 -10.47
CA LYS A 517 11.50 29.39 -11.09
C LYS A 517 11.87 28.31 -10.08
N SER A 518 11.06 28.22 -9.04
CA SER A 518 11.14 27.23 -7.95
C SER A 518 9.93 26.30 -7.95
N GLY A 519 9.21 26.21 -9.08
CA GLY A 519 8.06 25.34 -9.25
C GLY A 519 8.44 23.85 -9.29
N PRO A 520 7.43 22.96 -9.23
CA PRO A 520 7.63 21.51 -9.07
C PRO A 520 8.34 20.85 -10.26
N GLU A 521 8.43 21.51 -11.41
CA GLU A 521 9.15 21.05 -12.60
C GLU A 521 10.50 21.78 -12.81
N ASN A 522 11.03 22.48 -11.79
CA ASN A 522 12.31 23.23 -11.78
C ASN A 522 12.54 24.21 -12.94
N SER A 523 11.53 24.46 -13.77
CA SER A 523 11.58 25.26 -15.00
C SER A 523 10.42 26.25 -15.12
N THR A 524 9.37 26.07 -14.32
CA THR A 524 8.18 26.93 -14.23
C THR A 524 8.08 27.57 -12.84
N SER A 525 7.40 28.71 -12.75
CA SER A 525 7.08 29.31 -11.44
C SER A 525 5.89 28.60 -10.79
N VAL A 526 5.75 28.67 -9.46
CA VAL A 526 4.63 28.04 -8.75
C VAL A 526 3.29 28.58 -9.28
N LEU A 527 3.20 29.88 -9.53
CA LEU A 527 2.00 30.48 -10.10
C LEU A 527 1.72 29.95 -11.51
N ASP A 528 2.72 29.95 -12.39
CA ASP A 528 2.52 29.53 -13.78
C ASP A 528 2.08 28.06 -13.87
N PHE A 529 2.64 27.20 -13.03
CA PHE A 529 2.25 25.80 -12.93
C PHE A 529 0.75 25.64 -12.62
N TYR A 530 0.24 26.28 -11.57
CA TYR A 530 -1.18 26.14 -11.23
C TYR A 530 -2.11 26.89 -12.19
N LEU A 531 -1.67 27.97 -12.84
CA LEU A 531 -2.44 28.62 -13.89
C LEU A 531 -2.63 27.71 -15.11
N GLU A 532 -1.56 27.05 -15.55
CA GLU A 532 -1.63 26.06 -16.64
C GLU A 532 -2.59 24.93 -16.28
N LYS A 533 -2.44 24.34 -15.09
CA LYS A 533 -3.27 23.21 -14.66
C LYS A 533 -4.73 23.59 -14.43
N THR A 534 -5.06 24.84 -14.10
CA THR A 534 -6.45 25.30 -13.95
C THR A 534 -7.04 25.91 -15.22
N GLY A 535 -6.22 26.15 -16.25
CA GLY A 535 -6.63 26.86 -17.47
C GLY A 535 -6.85 28.36 -17.28
N LEU A 536 -6.51 28.92 -16.12
CA LEU A 536 -6.63 30.35 -15.84
C LEU A 536 -5.55 31.15 -16.57
N LYS A 537 -5.93 32.29 -17.15
CA LYS A 537 -5.00 33.14 -17.91
C LYS A 537 -4.16 34.01 -16.98
N ARG A 538 -2.88 34.17 -17.33
CA ARG A 538 -1.99 35.17 -16.73
C ARG A 538 -2.50 36.59 -17.04
N PRO A 539 -2.32 37.57 -16.15
CA PRO A 539 -2.55 38.97 -16.47
C PRO A 539 -1.76 39.37 -17.73
N LYS A 540 -2.34 40.18 -18.63
CA LYS A 540 -1.77 40.52 -19.95
C LYS A 540 -0.38 41.17 -19.90
N SER A 541 0.07 41.64 -18.75
CA SER A 541 1.40 42.22 -18.55
C SER A 541 2.39 41.13 -18.07
N LYS A 542 3.31 40.72 -18.96
CA LYS A 542 4.36 39.71 -18.65
C LYS A 542 5.31 40.12 -17.51
N ASN A 543 5.41 41.42 -17.21
CA ASN A 543 6.36 41.97 -16.21
C ASN A 543 5.71 42.40 -14.89
N SER A 544 4.38 42.27 -14.72
CA SER A 544 3.74 42.61 -13.45
C SER A 544 3.80 41.42 -12.49
N LYS A 545 4.57 41.54 -11.40
CA LYS A 545 4.46 40.69 -10.19
C LYS A 545 3.13 40.97 -9.46
N LYS A 546 2.01 40.76 -10.15
CA LYS A 546 0.65 40.98 -9.68
C LYS A 546 -0.21 39.76 -9.97
N LEU A 547 -1.05 39.41 -9.01
CA LEU A 547 -2.08 38.39 -9.16
C LEU A 547 -3.23 38.92 -10.05
N GLY A 548 -3.88 38.03 -10.79
CA GLY A 548 -5.08 38.35 -11.58
C GLY A 548 -6.35 38.50 -10.73
N THR A 549 -7.45 38.91 -11.36
CA THR A 549 -8.73 39.24 -10.69
C THR A 549 -9.35 38.09 -9.87
N ASN A 550 -9.06 36.84 -10.23
CA ASN A 550 -9.56 35.63 -9.55
C ASN A 550 -8.43 34.85 -8.84
N GLN A 551 -7.33 35.50 -8.50
CA GLN A 551 -6.15 34.88 -7.90
C GLN A 551 -5.85 35.56 -6.57
N TYR A 552 -5.74 34.77 -5.51
CA TYR A 552 -5.53 35.26 -4.15
C TYR A 552 -4.34 34.57 -3.51
N TYR A 553 -3.57 35.32 -2.73
CA TYR A 553 -2.54 34.78 -1.87
C TYR A 553 -2.93 34.98 -0.41
N ILE A 554 -3.06 33.87 0.30
CA ILE A 554 -3.52 33.83 1.67
C ILE A 554 -2.38 33.38 2.56
N TYR A 555 -2.09 34.16 3.59
CA TYR A 555 -1.13 33.80 4.63
C TYR A 555 -1.86 33.52 5.94
N ILE A 556 -1.82 32.28 6.40
CA ILE A 556 -2.45 31.82 7.63
C ILE A 556 -1.38 31.71 8.72
N THR A 557 -1.57 32.40 9.85
CA THR A 557 -0.54 32.38 10.90
C THR A 557 -1.08 32.39 12.32
N SER A 558 -0.34 31.73 13.22
CA SER A 558 -0.55 31.84 14.67
C SER A 558 0.08 33.11 15.27
N ASN A 559 0.94 33.83 14.54
CA ASN A 559 1.66 35.01 15.03
C ASN A 559 1.39 36.25 14.12
N PRO A 560 0.23 36.91 14.28
CA PRO A 560 -0.20 37.98 13.38
C PRO A 560 0.46 39.33 13.69
N LYS A 561 1.81 39.38 13.78
CA LYS A 561 2.51 40.67 13.87
C LYS A 561 2.31 41.45 12.58
N TYR A 562 1.46 42.46 12.64
CA TYR A 562 1.23 43.40 11.53
C TYR A 562 2.52 44.16 11.19
N MET A 563 2.72 44.44 9.91
CA MET A 563 3.86 45.23 9.46
C MET A 563 3.65 46.70 9.85
N LYS A 564 4.71 47.37 10.30
CA LYS A 564 4.66 48.83 10.54
C LYS A 564 4.50 49.54 9.18
N LYS A 565 3.68 50.59 9.11
CA LYS A 565 3.40 51.39 7.89
C LYS A 565 4.61 52.15 7.28
N LYS A 566 5.86 51.76 7.57
CA LYS A 566 7.08 52.49 7.16
C LYS A 566 7.95 51.80 6.09
N SER A 567 7.47 50.78 5.40
CA SER A 567 8.26 50.14 4.32
C SER A 567 7.69 50.47 2.95
N SER A 568 8.52 50.95 2.04
CA SER A 568 8.27 51.20 0.61
C SER A 568 7.83 49.96 -0.22
N ASN A 569 7.53 48.83 0.43
CA ASN A 569 7.06 47.57 -0.16
C ASN A 569 5.52 47.41 -0.10
N THR A 570 4.78 48.53 -0.15
CA THR A 570 3.31 48.65 0.03
C THR A 570 2.43 48.05 -1.08
N SER A 571 2.95 47.19 -1.98
CA SER A 571 2.21 46.82 -3.20
C SER A 571 1.66 45.39 -3.28
N PHE A 572 1.88 44.55 -2.25
CA PHE A 572 1.53 43.12 -2.32
C PHE A 572 0.17 42.83 -1.67
N PRO A 573 -0.85 42.35 -2.43
CA PRO A 573 -2.19 42.05 -1.93
C PRO A 573 -2.22 40.71 -1.19
N VAL A 574 -1.55 40.65 -0.05
CA VAL A 574 -1.55 39.45 0.82
C VAL A 574 -2.75 39.53 1.77
N LEU A 575 -3.55 38.47 1.76
CA LEU A 575 -4.69 38.31 2.65
C LEU A 575 -4.25 37.51 3.88
N LEU A 576 -4.14 38.19 5.01
CA LEU A 576 -3.72 37.64 6.29
C LEU A 576 -4.94 37.07 7.02
N VAL A 577 -4.89 35.78 7.32
CA VAL A 577 -5.83 35.09 8.20
C VAL A 577 -5.19 34.98 9.58
N ASN A 578 -5.78 35.68 10.53
CA ASN A 578 -5.26 35.80 11.89
C ASN A 578 -6.01 34.89 12.88
N ARG A 579 -5.60 35.00 14.15
CA ARG A 579 -6.16 34.29 15.29
C ARG A 579 -7.68 34.26 15.36
N GLN A 580 -8.30 35.43 15.26
CA GLN A 580 -9.74 35.57 15.44
C GLN A 580 -10.48 34.85 14.32
N SER A 581 -9.91 34.88 13.11
CA SER A 581 -10.45 34.23 11.92
C SER A 581 -10.35 32.70 12.02
N LEU A 582 -9.27 32.16 12.60
CA LEU A 582 -9.09 30.72 12.85
C LEU A 582 -10.05 30.16 13.91
N LYS A 583 -10.37 30.93 14.97
CA LYS A 583 -11.36 30.52 15.99
C LYS A 583 -12.75 30.27 15.40
N PHE A 584 -13.16 31.04 14.39
CA PHE A 584 -14.45 30.85 13.71
C PHE A 584 -14.54 29.54 12.90
N PHE A 585 -13.43 28.85 12.64
CA PHE A 585 -13.45 27.60 11.88
C PHE A 585 -13.93 26.41 12.71
N ASN A 586 -13.33 26.22 13.88
CA ASN A 586 -13.68 25.14 14.81
C ASN A 586 -13.14 25.50 16.20
N GLU A 587 -13.92 26.26 16.96
CA GLU A 587 -13.49 26.86 18.23
C GLU A 587 -13.03 25.78 19.24
N ASP A 588 -13.73 24.65 19.32
CA ASP A 588 -13.41 23.56 20.24
C ASP A 588 -12.08 22.87 19.91
N GLU A 589 -11.87 22.52 18.64
CA GLU A 589 -10.63 21.88 18.18
C GLU A 589 -9.45 22.85 18.28
N TRP A 590 -9.69 24.12 17.95
CA TRP A 590 -8.70 25.17 18.05
C TRP A 590 -8.28 25.43 19.49
N ASN A 591 -9.22 25.54 20.42
CA ASN A 591 -8.93 25.81 21.83
C ASN A 591 -8.02 24.74 22.44
N LYS A 592 -8.15 23.48 22.02
CA LYS A 592 -7.29 22.36 22.45
C LYS A 592 -5.84 22.53 22.01
N ILE A 593 -5.62 22.79 20.72
CA ILE A 593 -4.27 22.83 20.12
C ILE A 593 -3.57 24.18 20.28
N SER A 594 -4.30 25.28 20.43
CA SER A 594 -3.73 26.63 20.35
C SER A 594 -2.70 26.97 21.42
N LYS A 595 -2.75 26.26 22.57
CA LYS A 595 -1.80 26.41 23.68
C LYS A 595 -0.36 26.05 23.31
N TYR A 596 -0.15 25.28 22.24
CA TYR A 596 1.18 24.83 21.82
C TYR A 596 1.88 25.77 20.84
N PHE A 597 1.19 26.80 20.31
CA PHE A 597 1.79 27.74 19.36
C PHE A 597 2.22 29.03 20.10
N PRO A 598 3.53 29.32 20.21
CA PRO A 598 4.03 30.44 21.02
C PRO A 598 3.55 31.81 20.52
N ASN A 599 3.45 32.78 21.45
CA ASN A 599 2.92 34.14 21.25
C ASN A 599 1.40 34.24 20.97
N TRP A 600 0.65 33.16 21.22
CA TRP A 600 -0.80 33.16 21.07
C TRP A 600 -1.54 33.78 22.25
N GLU A 601 -1.09 33.50 23.48
CA GLU A 601 -1.48 34.24 24.67
C GLU A 601 -0.63 35.51 24.71
N GLY A 602 -1.17 36.60 24.17
CA GLY A 602 -0.74 37.91 24.64
C GLY A 602 -0.94 37.91 26.15
N LYS A 603 0.16 37.88 26.91
CA LYS A 603 0.13 38.54 28.21
C LYS A 603 -0.34 39.96 27.90
N LYS A 604 -1.52 40.29 28.44
CA LYS A 604 -2.12 41.63 28.35
C LYS A 604 -1.10 42.69 28.72
#